data_AF-A0A8X6HDF6-F1
#
_entry.id   AF-A0A8X6HDF6-F1
#
_cell.length_a   1.000
_cell.length_b   1.000
_cell.length_c   1.000
_cell.angle_alpha   90.00
_cell.angle_beta   90.00
_cell.angle_gamma   90.00
#
_symmetry.space_group_name_H-M   'P 1'
#
loop_
_entity.id
_entity.type
_entity.pdbx_description
1 polymer ?
#
loop_
_entity_poly.entity_id
_entity_poly.type
_entity_poly.pdbx_seq_one_letter_code
_entity_poly.pdbx_strand_id
1 'polypeptide(L)'
;MRPKECDIILGSDCFFEILRSGKIVGSKNEPIAQRTMFGWVVAGKLNVQNKELNELYSHFLSTENDLKTDSLLQRFWETEELSVKKQFLSDEELFCEDHFQSTFKYNDQGRFIVKLPIYGDTS
;
A
#
# COMPACT_ATOMS: atom_id res chain seq x y z
N MET A 1 -23.99 8.59 -0.16
CA MET A 1 -23.87 7.67 0.99
C MET A 1 -22.57 8.01 1.74
N ARG A 2 -22.59 8.24 3.06
CA ARG A 2 -21.34 8.45 3.83
C ARG A 2 -20.70 7.07 4.09
N PRO A 3 -19.36 6.92 3.98
CA PRO A 3 -18.69 5.69 4.41
C PRO A 3 -19.05 5.37 5.85
N LYS A 4 -19.30 4.10 6.15
CA LYS A 4 -19.42 3.64 7.54
C LYS A 4 -18.04 3.55 8.17
N GLU A 5 -18.00 3.56 9.50
CA GLU A 5 -16.76 3.34 10.25
C GLU A 5 -16.17 1.97 9.90
N CYS A 6 -14.84 1.92 9.84
CA CYS A 6 -14.11 0.67 9.62
C CYS A 6 -14.15 -0.15 10.92
N ASP A 7 -14.77 -1.32 10.88
CA ASP A 7 -14.85 -2.19 12.05
C ASP A 7 -13.50 -2.86 12.36
N ILE A 8 -12.76 -3.30 11.33
CA ILE A 8 -11.53 -4.11 11.46
C ILE A 8 -10.57 -3.84 10.29
N ILE A 9 -9.27 -3.69 10.60
CA ILE A 9 -8.16 -3.73 9.65
C ILE A 9 -7.44 -5.06 9.82
N LEU A 10 -7.20 -5.77 8.71
CA LEU A 10 -6.53 -7.07 8.69
C LEU A 10 -5.12 -6.93 8.11
N GLY A 11 -4.14 -7.54 8.77
CA GLY A 11 -2.77 -7.64 8.26
C GLY A 11 -2.66 -8.57 7.04
N SER A 12 -1.57 -8.46 6.30
CA SER A 12 -1.30 -9.32 5.14
C SER A 12 -0.94 -10.76 5.53
N ASP A 13 -0.47 -10.95 6.75
CA ASP A 13 -0.16 -12.23 7.38
C ASP A 13 -1.36 -13.18 7.44
N CYS A 14 -2.56 -12.65 7.72
CA CYS A 14 -3.78 -13.46 7.78
C CYS A 14 -4.40 -13.78 6.40
N PHE A 15 -3.84 -13.24 5.30
CA PHE A 15 -4.47 -13.29 3.98
C PHE A 15 -4.80 -14.72 3.53
N PHE A 16 -3.83 -15.64 3.60
CA PHE A 16 -4.04 -17.02 3.16
C PHE A 16 -4.91 -17.83 4.11
N GLU A 17 -4.94 -17.45 5.39
CA GLU A 17 -5.73 -18.14 6.42
C GLU A 17 -7.23 -17.88 6.28
N ILE A 18 -7.60 -16.68 5.81
CA ILE A 18 -9.01 -16.30 5.66
C ILE A 18 -9.63 -16.80 4.36
N LEU A 19 -8.84 -17.20 3.37
CA LEU A 19 -9.35 -17.74 2.11
C LEU A 19 -10.09 -19.06 2.32
N ARG A 20 -11.14 -19.27 1.53
CA ARG A 20 -11.92 -20.52 1.53
C ARG A 20 -12.05 -21.06 0.12
N SER A 21 -12.37 -22.35 0.02
CA SER A 21 -12.73 -22.97 -1.24
C SER A 21 -13.99 -22.31 -1.81
N GLY A 22 -13.90 -21.82 -3.05
CA GLY A 22 -14.98 -21.11 -3.72
C GLY A 22 -14.44 -19.87 -4.42
N LYS A 23 -14.44 -19.91 -5.74
CA LYS A 23 -14.03 -18.81 -6.60
C LYS A 23 -14.95 -18.76 -7.80
N ILE A 24 -15.52 -17.60 -8.07
CA ILE A 24 -16.31 -17.32 -9.27
C ILE A 24 -15.50 -16.32 -10.08
N VAL A 25 -15.07 -16.74 -11.26
CA VAL A 25 -14.23 -15.92 -12.14
C VAL A 25 -15.09 -15.42 -13.28
N GLY A 26 -15.24 -14.10 -13.36
CA GLY A 26 -15.87 -13.45 -14.51
C GLY A 26 -14.99 -13.52 -15.76
N SER A 27 -15.53 -13.02 -16.87
CA SER A 27 -14.82 -12.86 -18.13
C SER A 27 -13.70 -11.83 -18.03
N LYS A 28 -12.96 -11.62 -19.14
CA LYS A 28 -11.94 -10.57 -19.22
C LYS A 28 -12.54 -9.20 -18.86
N ASN A 29 -11.95 -8.52 -17.87
CA ASN A 29 -12.39 -7.23 -17.30
C ASN A 29 -13.68 -7.27 -16.45
N GLU A 30 -14.09 -8.45 -15.99
CA GLU A 30 -15.15 -8.61 -14.99
C GLU A 30 -14.55 -8.90 -13.60
N PRO A 31 -15.30 -8.63 -12.52
CA PRO A 31 -14.83 -8.92 -11.17
C PRO A 31 -14.78 -10.43 -10.89
N ILE A 32 -14.04 -10.77 -9.83
CA ILE A 32 -13.95 -12.11 -9.26
C ILE A 32 -14.63 -12.07 -7.90
N ALA A 33 -15.41 -13.11 -7.59
CA ALA A 33 -15.88 -13.36 -6.23
C ALA A 33 -15.03 -14.47 -5.59
N GLN A 34 -14.44 -14.18 -4.44
CA GLN A 34 -13.64 -15.11 -3.65
C GLN A 34 -14.34 -15.36 -2.32
N ARG A 35 -14.51 -16.62 -1.95
CA ARG A 35 -15.04 -16.98 -0.63
C ARG A 35 -13.94 -16.81 0.41
N THR A 36 -14.26 -16.15 1.52
CA THR A 36 -13.43 -16.00 2.71
C THR A 36 -14.17 -16.49 3.95
N MET A 37 -13.51 -16.49 5.10
CA MET A 37 -14.12 -16.78 6.40
C MET A 37 -15.27 -15.82 6.75
N PHE A 38 -15.21 -14.59 6.23
CA PHE A 38 -16.17 -13.51 6.49
C PHE A 38 -17.30 -13.42 5.46
N GLY A 39 -17.31 -14.31 4.45
CA GLY A 39 -18.31 -14.31 3.37
C GLY A 39 -17.68 -14.19 1.98
N TRP A 40 -18.42 -13.64 1.02
CA TRP A 40 -17.92 -13.42 -0.33
C TRP A 40 -17.33 -12.04 -0.47
N VAL A 41 -16.08 -11.97 -0.94
CA VAL A 41 -15.41 -10.72 -1.31
C VAL A 41 -15.42 -10.63 -2.83
N VAL A 42 -15.91 -9.50 -3.36
CA VAL A 42 -15.88 -9.20 -4.80
C VAL A 42 -14.77 -8.20 -5.07
N ALA A 43 -13.84 -8.57 -5.95
CA ALA A 43 -12.68 -7.75 -6.29
C ALA A 43 -12.41 -7.79 -7.80
N GLY A 44 -11.95 -6.68 -8.37
CA GLY A 44 -11.59 -6.58 -9.77
C GLY A 44 -12.17 -5.35 -10.47
N LYS A 45 -12.07 -5.34 -11.79
CA LYS A 45 -12.54 -4.21 -12.61
C LYS A 45 -14.05 -4.30 -12.81
N LEU A 46 -14.71 -3.16 -12.76
CA LEU A 46 -16.08 -3.00 -13.23
C LEU A 46 -16.02 -2.40 -14.64
N ASN A 47 -16.55 -3.11 -15.63
CA ASN A 47 -16.65 -2.59 -16.99
C ASN A 47 -17.86 -1.66 -17.10
N VAL A 48 -17.72 -0.42 -16.63
CA VAL A 48 -18.77 0.59 -16.71
C VAL A 48 -18.72 1.27 -18.08
N GLN A 49 -19.43 0.72 -19.07
CA GLN A 49 -19.55 1.33 -20.40
C GLN A 49 -20.74 2.29 -20.53
N ASN A 50 -21.63 2.35 -19.52
CA ASN A 50 -22.80 3.22 -19.55
C ASN A 50 -22.51 4.59 -18.91
N LYS A 51 -22.57 5.63 -19.75
CA LYS A 51 -22.57 7.06 -19.34
C LYS A 51 -23.77 7.47 -18.47
N GLU A 52 -24.73 6.57 -18.23
CA GLU A 52 -25.96 6.86 -17.47
C GLU A 52 -25.93 6.40 -16.00
N LEU A 53 -24.82 5.81 -15.52
CA LEU A 53 -24.68 5.56 -14.09
C LEU A 53 -24.28 6.86 -13.38
N ASN A 54 -25.28 7.72 -13.12
CA ASN A 54 -25.13 8.95 -12.32
C ASN A 54 -24.70 8.70 -10.86
N GLU A 55 -24.58 7.44 -10.43
CA GLU A 55 -24.30 7.07 -9.03
C GLU A 55 -23.29 5.91 -8.89
N LEU A 56 -22.17 5.95 -9.63
CA LEU A 56 -21.02 5.11 -9.28
C LEU A 56 -20.28 5.75 -8.09
N TYR A 57 -20.61 5.35 -6.87
CA TYR A 57 -19.88 5.76 -5.68
C TYR A 57 -18.59 4.95 -5.55
N SER A 58 -17.46 5.56 -5.91
CA SER A 58 -16.14 5.07 -5.51
C SER A 58 -15.89 5.49 -4.06
N HIS A 59 -15.70 4.54 -3.16
CA HIS A 59 -15.16 4.83 -1.83
C HIS A 59 -13.64 4.99 -1.96
N PHE A 60 -13.23 6.12 -2.52
CA PHE A 60 -11.84 6.56 -2.45
C PHE A 60 -11.60 7.10 -1.03
N LEU A 61 -10.85 6.36 -0.23
CA LEU A 61 -10.26 6.90 0.98
C LEU A 61 -9.05 7.73 0.54
N SER A 62 -9.27 9.00 0.20
CA SER A 62 -8.23 10.00 0.39
C SER A 62 -8.27 10.45 1.82
N THR A 63 -7.16 10.29 2.52
CA THR A 63 -6.86 11.11 3.69
C THR A 63 -6.69 12.55 3.19
N GLU A 64 -7.78 13.33 3.11
CA GLU A 64 -7.66 14.78 3.02
C GLU A 64 -7.07 15.26 4.35
N ASN A 65 -5.77 15.60 4.35
CA ASN A 65 -5.01 16.32 5.39
C ASN A 65 -5.68 16.36 6.78
N ASP A 66 -5.97 15.20 7.36
CA ASP A 66 -6.40 15.17 8.75
C ASP A 66 -5.13 15.16 9.57
N LEU A 67 -4.71 16.36 10.00
CA LEU A 67 -3.52 16.56 10.82
C LEU A 67 -3.47 15.62 12.02
N LYS A 68 -4.64 15.19 12.54
CA LYS A 68 -4.71 14.19 13.62
C LYS A 68 -4.31 12.80 13.12
N THR A 69 -4.87 12.35 12.00
CA THR A 69 -4.49 11.07 11.37
C THR A 69 -3.01 11.06 10.96
N ASP A 70 -2.51 12.17 10.38
CA ASP A 70 -1.10 12.30 10.01
C ASP A 70 -0.19 12.24 11.24
N SER A 71 -0.56 12.94 12.33
CA SER A 71 0.20 12.89 13.59
C SER A 71 0.16 11.50 14.25
N LEU A 72 -0.95 10.77 14.11
CA LEU A 72 -1.09 9.42 14.64
C LEU A 72 -0.25 8.42 13.83
N LEU A 73 -0.26 8.55 12.50
CA LEU A 73 0.58 7.76 11.60
C LEU A 73 2.05 8.04 11.86
N GLN A 74 2.45 9.32 11.98
CA GLN A 74 3.81 9.69 12.31
C GLN A 74 4.26 9.04 13.63
N ARG A 75 3.44 9.16 14.68
CA ARG A 75 3.76 8.59 16.00
C ARG A 75 3.77 7.06 16.00
N PHE A 76 2.93 6.44 15.18
CA PHE A 76 2.95 5.00 14.95
C PHE A 76 4.29 4.57 14.34
N TRP A 77 4.73 5.24 13.27
CA TRP A 77 6.02 4.98 12.65
C TRP A 77 7.20 5.25 13.59
N GLU A 78 7.19 6.36 14.35
CA GLU A 78 8.21 6.65 15.37
C GLU A 78 8.28 5.59 16.48
N THR A 79 7.18 4.87 16.74
CA THR A 79 7.11 3.83 17.77
C THR A 79 7.56 2.46 17.24
N GLU A 80 7.22 2.13 16.00
CA GLU A 80 7.68 0.88 15.35
C GLU A 80 9.11 0.96 14.81
N GLU A 81 9.57 2.16 14.47
CA GLU A 81 10.95 2.40 14.07
C GLU A 81 11.84 2.12 15.28
N LEU A 82 12.51 0.96 15.24
CA LEU A 82 13.58 0.66 16.17
C LEU A 82 14.50 1.88 16.18
N SER A 83 14.78 2.44 17.35
CA SER A 83 15.70 3.58 17.45
C SER A 83 17.10 3.12 17.07
N VAL A 84 17.36 3.03 15.76
CA VAL A 84 18.66 2.81 15.15
C VAL A 84 19.40 4.12 15.37
N LYS A 85 19.98 4.25 16.57
CA LYS A 85 20.93 5.32 16.80
C LYS A 85 22.00 5.15 15.73
N LYS A 86 22.22 6.19 14.90
CA LYS A 86 23.25 6.22 13.83
C LYS A 86 24.61 5.64 14.25
N GLN A 87 24.91 5.62 15.55
CA GLN A 87 26.09 5.01 16.15
C GLN A 87 26.21 3.48 16.00
N PHE A 88 25.19 2.77 15.50
CA PHE A 88 25.18 1.30 15.37
C PHE A 88 24.98 0.80 13.93
N LEU A 89 25.06 1.67 12.92
CA LEU A 89 24.92 1.23 11.53
C LEU A 89 26.10 0.33 11.13
N SER A 90 25.84 -0.79 10.47
CA SER A 90 26.86 -1.60 9.83
C SER A 90 27.47 -0.88 8.62
N ASP A 91 28.62 -1.36 8.14
CA ASP A 91 29.24 -0.80 6.91
C ASP A 91 28.30 -0.92 5.69
N GLU A 92 27.49 -1.98 5.65
CA GLU A 92 26.49 -2.22 4.59
C GLU A 92 25.34 -1.21 4.67
N GLU A 93 24.89 -0.89 5.87
CA GLU A 93 23.84 0.10 6.12
C GLU A 93 24.34 1.53 5.80
N LEU A 94 25.57 1.86 6.19
CA LEU A 94 26.22 3.13 5.83
C LEU A 94 26.35 3.28 4.31
N PHE A 95 26.78 2.22 3.62
CA PHE A 95 26.86 2.21 2.16
C PHE A 95 25.49 2.46 1.52
N CYS A 96 24.43 1.81 2.03
CA CYS A 96 23.08 1.99 1.50
C CYS A 96 22.55 3.41 1.73
N GLU A 97 22.82 4.01 2.88
CA GLU A 97 22.44 5.39 3.21
C GLU A 97 23.15 6.39 2.28
N ASP A 98 24.48 6.26 2.11
CA ASP A 98 25.25 7.11 1.21
C ASP A 98 24.84 6.93 -0.27
N HIS A 99 24.54 5.69 -0.68
CA HIS A 99 24.04 5.39 -2.02
C HIS A 99 22.66 6.01 -2.26
N PHE A 100 21.78 5.93 -1.27
CA PHE A 100 20.47 6.55 -1.32
C PHE A 100 20.61 8.07 -1.49
N GLN A 101 21.36 8.73 -0.60
CA GLN A 101 21.53 10.18 -0.62
C GLN A 101 22.16 10.68 -1.94
N SER A 102 23.11 9.93 -2.50
CA SER A 102 23.79 10.32 -3.75
C SER A 102 22.98 10.08 -5.02
N THR A 103 22.06 9.11 -5.02
CA THR A 103 21.29 8.74 -6.23
C THR A 103 19.83 9.17 -6.21
N PHE A 104 19.35 9.62 -5.05
CA PHE A 104 18.03 10.16 -4.85
C PHE A 104 17.81 11.45 -5.65
N LYS A 105 16.71 11.48 -6.42
CA LYS A 105 16.22 12.69 -7.08
C LYS A 105 14.71 12.62 -7.37
N TYR A 106 14.10 13.78 -7.52
CA TYR A 106 12.80 13.91 -8.16
C TYR A 106 12.98 14.18 -9.66
N ASN A 107 12.12 13.60 -10.49
CA ASN A 107 12.03 14.02 -11.90
C ASN A 107 11.08 15.20 -12.08
N ASP A 108 11.00 15.73 -13.30
CA ASP A 108 10.13 16.86 -13.66
C ASP A 108 8.63 16.56 -13.49
N GLN A 109 8.26 15.29 -13.28
CA GLN A 109 6.90 14.84 -13.01
C GLN A 109 6.62 14.62 -11.50
N GLY A 110 7.56 14.99 -10.62
CA GLY A 110 7.43 14.83 -9.18
C GLY A 110 7.53 13.37 -8.70
N ARG A 111 8.03 12.45 -9.53
CA ARG A 111 8.24 11.05 -9.12
C ARG A 111 9.58 10.89 -8.43
N PHE A 112 9.57 10.10 -7.37
CA PHE A 112 10.74 9.66 -6.64
C PHE A 112 11.59 8.70 -7.51
N ILE A 113 12.87 9.00 -7.70
CA ILE A 113 13.83 8.15 -8.40
C ILE A 113 15.03 7.92 -7.47
N VAL A 114 15.37 6.66 -7.23
CA VAL A 114 16.57 6.23 -6.52
C VAL A 114 17.21 5.08 -7.28
N LYS A 115 18.54 4.98 -7.25
CA LYS A 115 19.24 3.80 -7.77
C LYS A 115 19.31 2.77 -6.65
N LEU A 116 19.04 1.51 -6.97
CA LEU A 116 19.18 0.44 -5.98
C LEU A 116 20.67 0.15 -5.75
N PRO A 117 21.13 0.09 -4.49
CA PRO A 117 22.48 -0.38 -4.19
C PRO A 117 22.57 -1.86 -4.56
N ILE A 118 23.46 -2.20 -5.50
CA ILE A 118 23.78 -3.59 -5.84
C ILE A 118 25.10 -3.92 -5.14
N TYR A 119 25.09 -4.95 -4.31
CA TYR A 119 26.28 -5.42 -3.62
C TYR A 119 27.25 -6.04 -4.65
N GLY A 120 28.44 -5.45 -4.82
CA GLY A 120 29.50 -5.99 -5.68
C GLY A 120 29.95 -5.12 -6.86
N ASP A 121 29.29 -3.99 -7.17
CA ASP A 121 29.78 -3.06 -8.20
C ASP A 121 30.79 -2.05 -7.61
N THR A 122 31.95 -2.56 -7.22
CA THR A 122 33.19 -1.79 -7.31
C THR A 122 33.76 -2.00 -8.70
N SER A 123 33.38 -1.15 -9.66
CA SER A 123 34.13 -0.80 -10.87
C SER A 123 33.52 0.41 -11.55
#